data_AF-A0A3M1CL81-F1
#
_entry.id   AF-A0A3M1CL81-F1
#
_cell.length_a   1.000
_cell.length_b   1.000
_cell.length_c   1.000
_cell.angle_alpha   90.00
_cell.angle_beta   90.00
_cell.angle_gamma   90.00
#
_symmetry.space_group_name_H-M   'P 1'
#
loop_
_entity.id
_entity.type
_entity.pdbx_description
1 polymer ?
#
loop_
_entity_poly.entity_id
_entity_poly.type
_entity_poly.pdbx_seq_one_letter_code
_entity_poly.pdbx_strand_id
1 'polypeptide(L)'
;MTLPSALLLAVSLGGPLTGCAHDAQALRTESQEKAALSAASEEFWRFLRWQDYASAATWIEDDDARRAWKVAMDEKARGFRISDVALVDLQLGERSEDPHAEHLQQAQVSVRVESYTLPAQTVQVQTLTQTWYRSHDGWFLLWDGGDPLAAH
;
A
#
# COMPACT_ATOMS: atom_id res chain seq x y z
N MET A 1 77.08 -29.94 7.25
CA MET A 1 76.69 -28.62 6.71
C MET A 1 75.49 -28.81 5.79
N THR A 2 74.59 -27.82 5.74
CA THR A 2 73.36 -27.65 4.92
C THR A 2 72.00 -28.12 5.47
N LEU A 3 71.40 -27.20 6.26
CA LEU A 3 70.02 -26.64 6.27
C LEU A 3 68.74 -27.52 6.39
N PRO A 4 67.81 -27.17 7.32
CA PRO A 4 66.41 -27.59 7.29
C PRO A 4 65.52 -26.56 6.56
N SER A 5 64.71 -27.01 5.60
CA SER A 5 63.78 -26.16 4.83
C SER A 5 62.34 -26.29 5.30
N ALA A 6 61.85 -25.16 5.81
CA ALA A 6 60.55 -24.52 5.59
C ALA A 6 59.23 -25.25 5.89
N LEU A 7 58.56 -24.70 6.92
CA LEU A 7 57.11 -24.57 7.09
C LEU A 7 56.36 -24.41 5.75
N LEU A 8 55.24 -25.13 5.60
CA LEU A 8 54.15 -24.77 4.70
C LEU A 8 52.87 -24.59 5.53
N LEU A 9 52.56 -23.32 5.81
CA LEU A 9 51.26 -22.84 6.25
C LEU A 9 50.27 -22.99 5.09
N ALA A 10 49.32 -23.92 5.22
CA ALA A 10 48.16 -23.97 4.34
C ALA A 10 47.11 -22.96 4.85
N VAL A 11 47.17 -21.74 4.31
CA VAL A 11 46.08 -20.76 4.41
C VAL A 11 44.98 -21.20 3.44
N SER A 12 43.93 -21.83 3.95
CA SER A 12 42.72 -22.09 3.17
C SER A 12 41.90 -20.81 3.07
N LEU A 13 41.66 -20.39 1.83
CA LEU A 13 40.93 -19.21 1.40
C LEU A 13 39.52 -19.13 2.00
N GLY A 14 39.22 -18.03 2.68
CA GLY A 14 37.85 -17.59 2.93
C GLY A 14 37.23 -17.13 1.61
N GLY A 15 36.28 -17.90 1.09
CA GLY A 15 35.45 -17.49 -0.03
C GLY A 15 34.50 -16.35 0.37
N PRO A 16 34.20 -15.39 -0.52
CA PRO A 16 33.31 -14.28 -0.21
C PRO A 16 31.87 -14.77 -0.04
N LEU A 17 31.33 -14.59 1.18
CA LEU A 17 29.91 -14.72 1.50
C LEU A 17 29.15 -13.48 0.98
N THR A 18 28.97 -13.35 -0.33
CA THR A 18 28.23 -12.22 -0.93
C THR A 18 26.72 -12.45 -1.10
N GLY A 19 26.17 -13.53 -0.54
CA GLY A 19 24.74 -13.88 -0.70
C GLY A 19 23.76 -13.17 0.25
N CYS A 20 24.17 -12.72 1.43
CA CYS A 20 23.21 -12.28 2.46
C CYS A 20 22.85 -10.79 2.44
N ALA A 21 23.57 -9.96 1.68
CA ALA A 21 23.37 -8.51 1.71
C ALA A 21 22.23 -8.02 0.79
N HIS A 22 21.96 -8.76 -0.30
CA HIS A 22 20.93 -8.38 -1.27
C HIS A 22 19.51 -8.63 -0.73
N ASP A 23 19.30 -9.79 -0.10
CA ASP A 23 18.00 -10.16 0.47
C ASP A 23 17.59 -9.25 1.63
N ALA A 24 18.54 -8.85 2.48
CA ALA A 24 18.28 -7.92 3.58
C ALA A 24 17.93 -6.51 3.10
N GLN A 25 18.42 -6.08 1.92
CA GLN A 25 18.04 -4.80 1.34
C GLN A 25 16.63 -4.88 0.74
N ALA A 26 16.31 -5.94 0.01
CA ALA A 26 14.98 -6.13 -0.59
C ALA A 26 13.88 -6.17 0.49
N LEU A 27 14.09 -6.92 1.58
CA LEU A 27 13.14 -6.99 2.70
C LEU A 27 12.92 -5.64 3.38
N ARG A 28 13.96 -4.81 3.50
CA ARG A 28 13.84 -3.46 4.07
C ARG A 28 13.03 -2.55 3.16
N THR A 29 13.29 -2.58 1.86
CA THR A 29 12.51 -1.80 0.87
C THR A 29 11.05 -2.22 0.90
N GLU A 30 10.75 -3.52 0.88
CA GLU A 30 9.38 -4.01 0.94
C GLU A 30 8.68 -3.57 2.24
N SER A 31 9.35 -3.69 3.39
CA SER A 31 8.80 -3.22 4.67
C SER A 31 8.53 -1.72 4.68
N GLN A 32 9.38 -0.91 4.04
CA GLN A 32 9.19 0.54 3.93
C GLN A 32 7.99 0.87 3.03
N GLU A 33 7.86 0.20 1.89
CA GLU A 33 6.73 0.39 0.98
C GLU A 33 5.41 -0.03 1.63
N LYS A 34 5.40 -1.16 2.35
CA LYS A 34 4.23 -1.60 3.15
C LYS A 34 3.85 -0.56 4.20
N ALA A 35 4.82 0.00 4.92
CA ALA A 35 4.56 1.03 5.92
C ALA A 35 4.02 2.33 5.30
N ALA A 36 4.58 2.76 4.16
CA ALA A 36 4.11 3.94 3.44
C ALA A 36 2.67 3.77 2.93
N LEU A 37 2.36 2.62 2.33
CA LEU A 37 1.01 2.30 1.88
C LEU A 37 0.01 2.16 3.03
N SER A 38 0.41 1.53 4.15
CA SER A 38 -0.41 1.47 5.37
C SER A 38 -0.81 2.87 5.83
N ALA A 39 0.18 3.76 5.98
CA ALA A 39 -0.06 5.14 6.41
C ALA A 39 -0.97 5.91 5.45
N ALA A 40 -0.74 5.79 4.13
CA ALA A 40 -1.58 6.41 3.10
C ALA A 40 -3.04 5.93 3.19
N SER A 41 -3.24 4.61 3.28
CA SER A 41 -4.57 4.02 3.36
C SER A 41 -5.30 4.40 4.66
N GLU A 42 -4.61 4.40 5.79
CA GLU A 42 -5.17 4.79 7.08
C GLU A 42 -5.59 6.26 7.08
N GLU A 43 -4.80 7.14 6.46
CA GLU A 43 -5.15 8.55 6.34
C GLU A 43 -6.36 8.78 5.42
N PHE A 44 -6.43 8.09 4.28
CA PHE A 44 -7.62 8.10 3.43
C PHE A 44 -8.89 7.69 4.21
N TRP A 45 -8.84 6.56 4.92
CA TRP A 45 -9.98 6.05 5.69
C TRP A 45 -10.32 6.93 6.89
N ARG A 46 -9.32 7.56 7.51
CA ARG A 46 -9.51 8.58 8.54
C ARG A 46 -10.34 9.73 7.98
N PHE A 47 -9.95 10.33 6.85
CA PHE A 47 -10.71 11.41 6.24
C PHE A 47 -12.16 11.01 5.91
N LEU A 48 -12.36 9.81 5.35
CA LEU A 48 -13.70 9.29 5.07
C LEU A 48 -14.56 9.16 6.34
N ARG A 49 -14.00 8.63 7.43
CA ARG A 49 -14.69 8.51 8.72
C ARG A 49 -15.12 9.87 9.27
N TRP A 50 -14.27 10.88 9.12
CA TRP A 50 -14.56 12.27 9.54
C TRP A 50 -15.39 13.07 8.52
N GLN A 51 -15.86 12.43 7.45
CA GLN A 51 -16.63 13.06 6.36
C GLN A 51 -15.87 14.19 5.65
N ASP A 52 -14.53 14.18 5.70
CA ASP A 52 -13.66 15.08 4.96
C ASP A 52 -13.35 14.50 3.57
N TYR A 53 -14.36 14.47 2.71
CA TYR A 53 -14.25 13.88 1.37
C TYR A 53 -13.30 14.66 0.47
N ALA A 54 -13.10 15.95 0.73
CA ALA A 54 -12.17 16.77 -0.04
C ALA A 54 -10.73 16.31 0.18
N SER A 55 -10.34 16.05 1.43
CA SER A 55 -9.03 15.50 1.79
C SER A 55 -8.89 14.03 1.40
N ALA A 56 -9.93 13.20 1.56
CA ALA A 56 -9.88 11.81 1.09
C ALA A 56 -9.59 11.71 -0.42
N ALA A 57 -10.21 12.59 -1.23
CA ALA A 57 -10.01 12.60 -2.67
C ALA A 57 -8.58 12.97 -3.11
N THR A 58 -7.72 13.52 -2.25
CA THR A 58 -6.33 13.81 -2.64
C THR A 58 -5.52 12.54 -2.89
N TRP A 59 -5.99 11.41 -2.38
CA TRP A 59 -5.40 10.09 -2.60
C TRP A 59 -5.76 9.46 -3.95
N ILE A 60 -6.57 10.14 -4.78
CA ILE A 60 -6.83 9.76 -6.17
C ILE A 60 -6.04 10.73 -7.04
N GLU A 61 -5.06 10.22 -7.79
CA GLU A 61 -4.13 11.06 -8.57
C GLU A 61 -4.79 11.62 -9.84
N ASP A 62 -5.52 10.78 -10.59
CA ASP A 62 -6.18 11.20 -11.81
C ASP A 62 -7.28 12.25 -11.52
N ASP A 63 -7.22 13.38 -12.21
CA ASP A 63 -8.08 14.53 -11.93
C ASP A 63 -9.54 14.30 -12.32
N ASP A 64 -9.78 13.53 -13.38
CA ASP A 64 -11.13 13.18 -13.83
C ASP A 64 -11.79 12.20 -12.86
N ALA A 65 -11.08 11.12 -12.51
CA ALA A 65 -11.48 10.15 -11.51
C ALA A 65 -11.72 10.82 -10.16
N ARG A 66 -10.82 11.71 -9.72
CA ARG A 66 -10.97 12.46 -8.47
C ARG A 66 -12.24 13.31 -8.45
N ARG A 67 -12.56 14.00 -9.56
CA ARG A 67 -13.79 14.79 -9.67
C ARG A 67 -15.03 13.89 -9.61
N ALA A 68 -15.04 12.81 -10.37
CA ALA A 68 -16.17 11.89 -10.41
C ALA A 68 -16.37 11.18 -9.05
N TRP A 69 -15.29 10.80 -8.36
CA TRP A 69 -15.35 10.20 -7.03
C TRP A 69 -15.97 11.16 -5.99
N LYS A 70 -15.60 12.44 -6.03
CA LYS A 70 -16.18 13.46 -5.13
C LYS A 70 -17.69 13.57 -5.30
N VAL A 71 -18.19 13.54 -6.54
CA VAL A 71 -19.63 13.56 -6.84
C VAL A 71 -20.29 12.30 -6.28
N ALA A 72 -19.74 11.12 -6.58
CA ALA A 72 -20.27 9.85 -6.09
C ALA A 72 -20.30 9.78 -4.55
N MET A 73 -19.26 10.30 -3.88
CA MET A 73 -19.24 10.35 -2.41
C MET A 73 -20.22 11.36 -1.82
N ASP A 74 -20.44 12.54 -2.41
CA ASP A 74 -21.44 13.49 -1.91
C ASP A 74 -22.85 12.88 -1.91
N GLU A 75 -23.18 12.12 -2.96
CA GLU A 75 -24.45 11.40 -3.06
C GLU A 75 -24.56 10.32 -1.97
N LYS A 76 -23.53 9.49 -1.82
CA LYS A 76 -23.50 8.41 -0.82
C LYS A 76 -23.51 8.94 0.62
N ALA A 77 -22.81 10.04 0.87
CA ALA A 77 -22.64 10.66 2.18
C ALA A 77 -23.93 11.18 2.81
N ARG A 78 -25.02 11.36 2.05
CA ARG A 78 -26.28 11.88 2.60
C ARG A 78 -26.91 10.94 3.63
N GLY A 79 -26.78 9.64 3.42
CA GLY A 79 -27.37 8.61 4.29
C GLY A 79 -26.34 7.72 4.97
N PHE A 80 -25.09 7.69 4.51
CA PHE A 80 -24.09 6.70 4.93
C PHE A 80 -23.10 7.28 5.95
N ARG A 81 -22.78 6.53 6.99
CA ARG A 81 -21.77 6.91 7.99
C ARG A 81 -20.84 5.74 8.27
N ILE A 82 -19.56 6.04 8.45
CA ILE A 82 -18.54 5.08 8.87
C ILE A 82 -18.29 5.29 10.36
N SER A 83 -18.54 4.28 11.19
CA SER A 83 -18.27 4.33 12.62
C SER A 83 -16.84 3.92 12.93
N ASP A 84 -16.31 2.93 12.22
CA ASP A 84 -14.97 2.38 12.44
C ASP A 84 -14.35 1.79 11.17
N VAL A 85 -13.01 1.79 11.11
CA VAL A 85 -12.23 1.19 10.02
C VAL A 85 -10.96 0.58 10.60
N ALA A 86 -10.64 -0.64 10.17
CA ALA A 86 -9.39 -1.31 10.52
C ALA A 86 -8.74 -1.92 9.27
N LEU A 87 -7.44 -1.72 9.09
CA LEU A 87 -6.65 -2.44 8.09
C LEU A 87 -6.58 -3.92 8.46
N VAL A 88 -6.93 -4.80 7.52
CA VAL A 88 -6.97 -6.25 7.69
C VAL A 88 -5.78 -6.90 7.00
N ASP A 89 -5.53 -6.53 5.75
CA ASP A 89 -4.46 -7.11 4.95
C ASP A 89 -3.89 -6.09 3.96
N LEU A 90 -2.64 -6.29 3.59
CA LEU A 90 -1.91 -5.46 2.64
C LEU A 90 -0.95 -6.34 1.84
N GLN A 91 -1.22 -6.44 0.54
CA GLN A 91 -0.45 -7.25 -0.40
C GLN A 91 0.18 -6.35 -1.46
N LEU A 92 1.51 -6.28 -1.47
CA LEU A 92 2.24 -5.62 -2.56
C LEU A 92 2.34 -6.57 -3.75
N GLY A 93 2.00 -6.07 -4.93
CA GLY A 93 2.23 -6.75 -6.20
C GLY A 93 3.66 -6.59 -6.69
N GLU A 94 3.94 -7.10 -7.89
CA GLU A 94 5.25 -6.98 -8.50
C GLU A 94 5.56 -5.54 -8.88
N ARG A 95 6.82 -5.15 -8.70
CA ARG A 95 7.32 -3.83 -9.11
C ARG A 95 7.68 -3.88 -10.59
N SER A 96 7.22 -2.90 -11.34
CA SER A 96 7.58 -2.71 -12.75
C SER A 96 9.07 -2.48 -12.89
N GLU A 97 9.68 -3.13 -13.88
CA GLU A 97 11.07 -2.87 -14.29
C GLU A 97 11.18 -1.63 -15.18
N ASP A 98 10.07 -1.20 -15.79
CA ASP A 98 10.02 0.02 -16.60
C ASP A 98 9.91 1.26 -15.70
N PRO A 99 10.93 2.14 -15.64
CA PRO A 99 10.88 3.36 -14.85
C PRO A 99 9.90 4.41 -15.39
N HIS A 100 9.42 4.24 -16.63
CA HIS A 100 8.44 5.11 -17.28
C HIS A 100 7.01 4.57 -17.19
N ALA A 101 6.79 3.44 -16.51
CA ALA A 101 5.45 2.96 -16.25
C ALA A 101 4.68 3.98 -15.41
N GLU A 102 3.41 4.20 -15.77
CA GLU A 102 2.47 5.04 -15.03
C GLU A 102 2.27 4.50 -13.60
N HIS A 103 2.16 3.18 -13.48
CA HIS A 103 2.06 2.47 -12.21
C HIS A 103 3.34 1.65 -11.99
N LEU A 104 4.20 2.10 -11.07
CA LEU A 104 5.46 1.43 -10.74
C LEU A 104 5.25 0.12 -9.97
N GLN A 105 4.15 0.03 -9.23
CA GLN A 105 3.77 -1.15 -8.45
C GLN A 105 2.29 -1.05 -8.13
N GLN A 106 1.58 -2.17 -8.09
CA GLN A 106 0.21 -2.22 -7.58
C GLN A 106 0.18 -2.92 -6.22
N ALA A 107 -0.86 -2.66 -5.43
CA ALA A 107 -1.09 -3.31 -4.16
C ALA A 107 -2.57 -3.47 -3.89
N GLN A 108 -2.91 -4.48 -3.10
CA GLN A 108 -4.26 -4.71 -2.60
C GLN A 108 -4.29 -4.39 -1.11
N VAL A 109 -5.22 -3.53 -0.71
CA VAL A 109 -5.42 -3.10 0.67
C VAL A 109 -6.82 -3.54 1.09
N SER A 110 -6.91 -4.48 2.01
CA SER A 110 -8.19 -4.94 2.57
C SER A 110 -8.45 -4.27 3.90
N VAL A 111 -9.59 -3.61 4.04
CA VAL A 111 -10.04 -2.96 5.27
C VAL A 111 -11.37 -3.51 5.74
N ARG A 112 -11.53 -3.69 7.04
CA ARG A 112 -12.81 -3.96 7.68
C ARG A 112 -13.46 -2.62 8.02
N VAL A 113 -14.62 -2.37 7.46
CA VAL A 113 -15.40 -1.14 7.66
C VAL A 113 -16.67 -1.46 8.43
N GLU A 114 -16.90 -0.71 9.50
CA GLU A 114 -18.17 -0.65 10.20
C GLU A 114 -18.90 0.63 9.80
N SER A 115 -20.14 0.49 9.36
CA SER A 115 -20.93 1.60 8.83
C SER A 115 -22.42 1.44 9.17
N TYR A 116 -23.18 2.50 8.99
CA TYR A 116 -24.63 2.48 9.15
C TYR A 116 -25.29 3.48 8.21
N THR A 117 -26.56 3.24 7.90
CA THR A 117 -27.38 4.13 7.07
C THR A 117 -28.46 4.83 7.90
N LEU A 118 -28.68 6.11 7.63
CA LEU A 118 -29.74 6.90 8.24
C LEU A 118 -31.05 6.78 7.44
N PRO A 119 -32.22 6.72 8.11
CA PRO A 119 -32.42 6.76 9.56
C PRO A 119 -32.35 5.38 10.25
N ALA A 120 -32.12 4.29 9.51
CA ALA A 120 -32.25 2.91 10.00
C ALA A 120 -31.25 2.53 11.12
N GLN A 121 -30.09 3.20 11.20
CA GLN A 121 -29.03 3.01 12.21
C GLN A 121 -28.61 1.55 12.42
N THR A 122 -28.82 0.69 11.43
CA THR A 122 -28.39 -0.71 11.49
C THR A 122 -26.91 -0.76 11.14
N VAL A 123 -26.10 -1.24 12.08
CA VAL A 123 -24.66 -1.40 11.88
C VAL A 123 -24.41 -2.55 10.90
N GLN A 124 -23.60 -2.26 9.89
CA GLN A 124 -23.13 -3.19 8.87
C GLN A 124 -21.62 -3.26 8.94
N VAL A 125 -21.09 -4.49 8.96
CA VAL A 125 -19.65 -4.76 8.93
C VAL A 125 -19.35 -5.45 7.61
N GLN A 126 -18.42 -4.88 6.85
CA GLN A 126 -17.97 -5.46 5.59
C GLN A 126 -16.45 -5.35 5.46
N THR A 127 -15.85 -6.23 4.67
CA THR A 127 -14.44 -6.10 4.28
C THR A 127 -14.41 -5.59 2.84
N LEU A 128 -13.66 -4.52 2.62
CA LEU A 128 -13.48 -3.89 1.31
C LEU A 128 -12.03 -4.07 0.89
N THR A 129 -11.81 -4.43 -0.37
CA THR A 129 -10.47 -4.53 -0.95
C THR A 129 -10.29 -3.42 -1.97
N GLN A 130 -9.28 -2.59 -1.77
CA GLN A 130 -8.95 -1.47 -2.62
C GLN A 130 -7.67 -1.76 -3.38
N THR A 131 -7.67 -1.44 -4.67
CA THR A 131 -6.44 -1.44 -5.46
C THR A 131 -5.74 -0.10 -5.28
N TRP A 132 -4.49 -0.14 -4.88
CA TRP A 132 -3.60 1.01 -4.80
C TRP A 132 -2.46 0.85 -5.79
N TYR A 133 -1.86 1.95 -6.21
CA TYR A 133 -0.67 1.92 -7.05
C TYR A 133 0.36 2.95 -6.58
N ARG A 134 1.62 2.63 -6.86
CA ARG A 134 2.78 3.48 -6.61
C ARG A 134 3.06 4.28 -7.87
N SER A 135 2.98 5.61 -7.80
CA SER A 135 3.54 6.52 -8.82
C SER A 135 4.92 7.00 -8.37
N HIS A 136 5.51 8.02 -9.01
CA HIS A 136 6.74 8.64 -8.50
C HIS A 136 6.49 9.45 -7.22
N ASP A 137 5.28 10.01 -7.05
CA ASP A 137 4.95 10.94 -5.97
C ASP A 137 4.45 10.27 -4.69
N GLY A 138 3.87 9.08 -4.80
CA GLY A 138 3.35 8.37 -3.63
C GLY A 138 2.57 7.11 -3.98
N TRP A 139 1.81 6.65 -2.99
CA TRP A 139 0.78 5.64 -3.15
C TRP A 139 -0.57 6.34 -3.34
N PHE A 140 -1.32 5.89 -4.35
CA PHE A 140 -2.62 6.45 -4.71
C PHE A 140 -3.65 5.34 -4.87
N LEU A 141 -4.90 5.66 -4.57
CA LEU A 141 -6.05 4.79 -4.75
C LEU A 141 -6.42 4.75 -6.24
N LEU A 142 -6.46 3.55 -6.80
CA LEU A 142 -7.03 3.34 -8.13
C LEU A 142 -8.56 3.27 -8.00
N TRP A 143 -9.27 4.18 -8.64
CA TRP A 143 -10.73 4.18 -8.70
C TRP A 143 -11.20 4.21 -10.15
N ASP A 144 -12.01 3.23 -10.53
CA ASP A 144 -12.40 2.96 -11.94
C ASP A 144 -13.79 3.53 -12.31
N GLY A 145 -14.40 4.32 -11.43
CA GLY A 145 -15.72 4.93 -11.66
C GLY A 145 -16.91 4.17 -11.07
N GLY A 146 -16.69 3.10 -10.30
CA GLY A 146 -17.75 2.36 -9.61
C GLY A 146 -18.25 2.99 -8.30
N ASP A 147 -18.74 2.16 -7.38
CA ASP A 147 -19.10 2.63 -6.04
C ASP A 147 -17.83 3.15 -5.34
N PRO A 148 -17.83 4.39 -4.82
CA PRO A 148 -16.64 5.03 -4.25
C PRO A 148 -16.09 4.34 -2.99
N LEU A 149 -16.82 3.36 -2.44
CA LEU A 149 -16.41 2.50 -1.33
C LEU A 149 -16.48 1.00 -1.69
N ALA A 150 -16.67 0.61 -2.95
CA ALA A 150 -16.71 -0.81 -3.29
C ALA A 150 -15.32 -1.46 -3.28
N ALA A 151 -15.33 -2.78 -3.10
CA ALA A 151 -14.19 -3.60 -3.43
C ALA A 151 -14.16 -3.82 -4.95
N HIS A 152 -13.01 -3.56 -5.58
CA HIS A 152 -12.77 -3.83 -7.00
C HIS A 152 -11.83 -5.02 -7.14
#